data_AF-A0A953RJE5-F1
#
_entry.id   AF-A0A953RJE5-F1
#
_cell.length_a   1.000
_cell.length_b   1.000
_cell.length_c   1.000
_cell.angle_alpha   90.00
_cell.angle_beta   90.00
_cell.angle_gamma   90.00
#
_symmetry.space_group_name_H-M   'P 1'
#
loop_
_entity.id
_entity.type
_entity.pdbx_description
1 polymer ?
#
loop_
_entity_poly.entity_id
_entity_poly.type
_entity_poly.pdbx_seq_one_letter_code
_entity_poly.pdbx_strand_id
1 'polypeptide(L)' 'MAKVFTIPVPPNIGRKRRERTADPRYVDGQRLLVEAMKYLAQADPIANRGAIELLSEHVRTRFRMSDSPLS' A
#
# COMPACT_ATOMS: atom_id res chain seq x y z
N MET A 1 9.65 -42.39 -30.65
CA MET A 1 8.52 -42.07 -29.75
C MET A 1 9.09 -41.57 -28.43
N ALA A 2 8.99 -40.27 -28.14
CA ALA A 2 9.51 -39.69 -26.89
C ALA A 2 8.44 -39.79 -25.79
N LYS A 3 8.81 -40.35 -24.63
CA LYS A 3 7.92 -40.54 -23.49
C LYS A 3 7.94 -39.26 -22.65
N VAL A 4 6.88 -38.45 -22.74
CA VAL A 4 6.70 -37.25 -21.92
C VAL A 4 6.30 -37.71 -20.52
N PHE A 5 7.15 -37.45 -19.53
CA PHE A 5 6.82 -37.64 -18.13
C PHE A 5 6.46 -36.29 -17.51
N THR A 6 5.20 -36.13 -17.11
CA THR A 6 4.75 -34.96 -16.34
C THR A 6 5.02 -35.24 -14.87
N ILE A 7 5.93 -34.48 -14.25
CA ILE A 7 6.14 -34.54 -12.80
C ILE A 7 5.06 -33.65 -12.16
N PRO A 8 4.10 -34.19 -11.38
CA PRO A 8 3.12 -33.37 -10.69
C PRO A 8 3.84 -32.67 -9.53
N VAL A 9 4.14 -31.38 -9.69
CA VAL A 9 4.57 -30.55 -8.57
C VAL A 9 3.31 -30.19 -7.78
N PRO A 10 3.17 -30.62 -6.52
CA PRO A 10 2.03 -30.20 -5.70
C PRO A 10 2.08 -28.67 -5.57
N PRO A 11 0.95 -27.96 -5.74
CA PRO A 11 0.92 -26.53 -5.51
C PRO A 11 1.41 -26.27 -4.08
N ASN A 12 2.24 -25.25 -3.91
CA ASN A 12 2.79 -24.88 -2.62
C ASN A 12 1.66 -24.31 -1.72
N ILE A 13 0.85 -25.20 -1.13
CA ILE A 13 -0.26 -24.91 -0.22
C ILE A 13 0.26 -24.23 1.07
N GLY A 14 1.57 -24.28 1.30
CA GLY A 14 2.27 -23.68 2.44
C GLY A 14 2.58 -22.19 2.32
N ARG A 15 1.93 -21.41 1.44
CA ARG A 15 1.95 -19.95 1.61
C ARG A 15 1.11 -19.61 2.84
N LYS A 16 1.74 -19.71 4.02
CA LYS A 16 1.25 -19.09 5.26
C LYS A 16 0.64 -17.75 4.85
N ARG A 17 -0.68 -17.61 5.01
CA ARG A 17 -1.35 -16.32 5.00
C ARG A 17 -0.59 -15.48 6.02
N ARG A 18 0.34 -14.65 5.56
CA ARG A 18 0.99 -13.68 6.43
C ARG A 18 -0.14 -12.78 6.87
N GLU A 19 -0.58 -12.92 8.11
CA GLU A 19 -1.36 -11.88 8.74
C GLU A 19 -0.48 -10.63 8.67
N ARG A 20 -0.91 -9.68 7.82
CA ARG A 20 -0.24 -8.40 7.69
C ARG A 20 -0.47 -7.67 9.01
N THR A 21 0.45 -7.81 9.95
CA THR A 21 0.53 -6.91 11.09
C THR A 21 0.83 -5.53 10.50
N ALA A 22 -0.06 -4.56 10.72
CA ALA A 22 0.23 -3.17 10.38
C ALA A 22 1.50 -2.78 11.15
N ASP A 23 2.61 -2.60 10.44
CA ASP A 23 3.84 -2.12 11.07
C ASP A 23 3.50 -0.77 11.73
N PRO A 24 3.67 -0.60 13.06
CA PRO A 24 3.32 0.64 13.75
C PRO A 24 3.96 1.88 13.11
N ARG A 25 5.15 1.72 12.52
CA ARG A 25 5.86 2.78 11.78
C ARG A 25 5.08 3.29 10.58
N TYR A 26 4.24 2.43 10.00
CA TYR A 26 3.39 2.76 8.85
C TYR A 26 2.19 3.62 9.28
N VAL A 27 1.65 3.39 10.47
CA VAL A 27 0.52 4.18 11.02
C VAL A 27 0.98 5.58 11.40
N ASP A 28 2.16 5.70 12.02
CA ASP A 28 2.72 6.99 12.42
C ASP A 28 3.10 7.84 11.20
N GLY A 29 3.69 7.22 10.17
CA GLY A 29 3.99 7.90 8.90
C GLY A 29 2.73 8.41 8.19
N GLN A 30 1.64 7.65 8.20
CA GLN A 30 0.36 8.09 7.64
C GLN A 30 -0.20 9.29 8.40
N ARG A 31 -0.19 9.25 9.74
CA ARG A 31 -0.67 10.34 10.59
C ARG A 31 0.11 11.63 10.35
N LEU A 32 1.45 11.54 10.29
CA LEU A 32 2.33 12.66 10.01
C LEU A 32 1.98 13.33 8.67
N LEU A 33 1.79 12.54 7.60
CA LEU A 33 1.46 13.07 6.28
C LEU A 33 0.08 13.74 6.24
N VAL A 34 -0.89 13.20 6.97
CA VAL A 34 -2.23 13.81 7.11
C VAL A 34 -2.15 15.13 7.86
N GLU A 35 -1.36 15.22 8.93
CA GLU A 35 -1.13 16.48 9.64
C GLU A 35 -0.43 17.51 8.77
N ALA A 36 0.60 17.12 8.01
CA ALA A 36 1.28 18.01 7.08
C ALA A 36 0.30 18.62 6.05
N MET A 37 -0.60 17.82 5.48
CA MET A 37 -1.64 18.32 4.58
C MET A 37 -2.60 19.29 5.26
N LYS A 38 -2.96 19.07 6.54
CA LYS A 38 -3.78 20.02 7.30
C LYS A 38 -3.08 21.37 7.47
N TYR A 39 -1.79 21.37 7.81
CA TYR A 39 -1.02 22.61 7.93
C TYR A 39 -0.93 23.36 6.59
N LEU A 40 -0.69 22.65 5.49
CA LEU A 40 -0.67 23.25 4.15
C LEU A 40 -2.02 23.87 3.77
N ALA A 41 -3.12 23.20 4.08
CA ALA A 41 -4.47 23.70 3.82
C ALA A 41 -4.83 24.90 4.71
N GLN A 42 -4.36 24.92 5.96
CA GLN A 42 -4.56 26.05 6.89
C GLN A 42 -3.72 27.27 6.51
N ALA A 43 -2.49 27.07 6.01
CA ALA A 43 -1.60 28.15 5.63
C ALA A 43 -2.08 28.89 4.37
N ASP A 44 -2.30 28.15 3.28
CA ASP A 44 -2.88 28.67 2.04
C ASP A 44 -3.32 27.50 1.14
N PRO A 45 -4.63 27.22 1.00
CA PRO A 45 -5.11 26.09 0.22
C PRO A 45 -4.94 26.27 -1.29
N ILE A 46 -4.85 27.50 -1.79
CA ILE A 46 -4.72 27.79 -3.23
C ILE A 46 -3.26 27.65 -3.64
N ALA A 47 -2.35 28.29 -2.90
CA ALA A 47 -0.92 28.21 -3.18
C ALA A 47 -0.37 26.79 -2.95
N ASN A 48 -0.89 26.05 -1.97
CA ASN A 48 -0.38 24.72 -1.61
C ASN A 48 -1.12 23.55 -2.27
N ARG A 49 -2.07 23.82 -3.18
CA ARG A 49 -2.89 22.77 -3.82
C ARG A 49 -2.06 21.64 -4.44
N GLY A 50 -1.00 21.98 -5.18
CA GLY A 50 -0.14 20.98 -5.83
C GLY A 50 0.61 20.09 -4.83
N ALA A 51 1.04 20.65 -3.69
CA ALA A 51 1.68 19.88 -2.62
C ALA A 51 0.69 18.94 -1.93
N ILE A 52 -0.54 19.43 -1.66
CA ILE A 52 -1.61 18.61 -1.07
C ILE A 52 -2.00 17.46 -2.01
N GLU A 53 -2.12 17.72 -3.32
CA GLU A 53 -2.41 16.69 -4.32
C GLU A 53 -1.31 15.62 -4.35
N LEU A 54 -0.03 16.02 -4.39
CA LEU A 54 1.10 15.09 -4.40
C LEU A 54 1.13 14.20 -3.15
N LEU A 55 0.96 14.80 -1.97
CA LEU A 55 0.91 14.06 -0.70
C LEU A 55 -0.31 13.15 -0.62
N SER A 56 -1.46 13.60 -1.12
CA SER A 56 -2.69 12.79 -1.19
C SER A 56 -2.48 11.56 -2.08
N GLU A 57 -1.84 11.72 -3.23
CA GLU A 57 -1.51 10.61 -4.12
C GLU A 57 -0.48 9.66 -3.51
N HIS A 58 0.54 10.17 -2.84
CA HIS A 58 1.48 9.34 -2.08
C HIS A 58 0.75 8.51 -1.02
N VAL A 59 -0.17 9.14 -0.29
CA VAL A 59 -0.94 8.45 0.75
C VAL A 59 -1.85 7.37 0.12
N ARG A 60 -2.53 7.69 -0.97
CA ARG A 60 -3.42 6.78 -1.70
C ARG A 60 -2.70 5.64 -2.41
N THR A 61 -1.45 5.80 -2.82
CA THR A 61 -0.72 4.75 -3.56
C THR A 61 0.06 3.84 -2.63
N ARG A 62 0.68 4.41 -1.58
CA ARG A 62 1.53 3.64 -0.66
C ARG A 62 0.72 2.98 0.44
N PHE A 63 -0.22 3.69 1.08
CA PHE A 63 -1.01 3.10 2.17
C PHE A 63 -2.21 2.28 1.70
N ARG A 64 -2.76 2.56 0.51
CA ARG A 64 -3.92 1.82 -0.03
C ARG A 64 -3.57 0.47 -0.66
N MET A 65 -2.27 0.18 -0.84
CA MET A 65 -1.76 -1.15 -1.24
C MET A 65 -1.86 -2.20 -0.10
N SER A 66 -2.57 -1.89 0.99
CA SER A 66 -3.11 -2.87 1.95
C SER A 66 -4.39 -3.55 1.46
N ASP A 67 -5.20 -2.90 0.63
CA ASP A 67 -6.46 -3.42 0.12
C ASP A 67 -6.29 -3.90 -1.32
N SER A 68 -5.78 -5.12 -1.48
CA SER A 68 -5.95 -5.81 -2.77
C SER A 68 -7.42 -6.23 -2.87
N PRO A 69 -8.15 -5.90 -3.95
CA PRO A 69 -9.54 -6.32 -4.16
C PRO A 69 -9.60 -7.77 -4.69
N LEU A 70 -8.80 -8.67 -4.14
CA LEU A 70 -8.76 -10.07 -4.56
C LEU A 70 -9.11 -10.97 -3.38
N SER A 71 -10.30 -11.55 -3.54
CA SER A 71 -10.96 -12.67 -2.85
C SER A 71 -10.05 -13.69 -2.18
#